data_AF-A0A2I7SKC3-F1
#
_entry.id   AF-A0A2I7SKC3-F1
#
_cell.length_a   1.000
_cell.length_b   1.000
_cell.length_c   1.000
_cell.angle_alpha   90.00
_cell.angle_beta   90.00
_cell.angle_gamma   90.00
#
_symmetry.space_group_name_H-M   'P 1'
#
loop_
_entity.id
_entity.type
_entity.pdbx_description
1 polymer ?
#
loop_
_entity_poly.entity_id
_entity_poly.type
_entity_poly.pdbx_seq_one_letter_code
_entity_poly.pdbx_strand_id
1 'polypeptide(L)'
;MIVTKAPLNQIFNTIPALAGIFIPSSRTSAVIDCFQESGYKNFKIIGFDNTPQNMTYLKQGAVSFLISQKPFEQGYEAIRIMTDFLIKGKTPNEKIYLPIDILIKENVMYNDMNQAMYEGTLTNK
;
A
#
# COMPACT_ATOMS: atom_id res chain seq x y z
N MET A 1 -10.63 -10.27 -9.51
CA MET A 1 -11.02 -8.97 -10.09
C MET A 1 -10.05 -8.61 -11.21
N ILE A 2 -10.52 -8.45 -12.45
CA ILE A 2 -9.72 -7.98 -13.59
C ILE A 2 -9.98 -6.48 -13.69
N VAL A 3 -8.94 -5.65 -13.67
CA VAL A 3 -9.08 -4.21 -13.94
C VAL A 3 -9.13 -4.06 -15.46
N THR A 4 -10.25 -3.61 -16.00
CA THR A 4 -10.44 -3.44 -17.45
C THR A 4 -10.44 -1.96 -17.81
N LYS A 5 -9.92 -1.62 -19.00
CA LYS A 5 -9.81 -0.23 -19.48
C LYS A 5 -11.17 0.41 -19.81
N ALA A 6 -12.12 -0.39 -20.29
CA ALA A 6 -13.39 0.14 -20.82
C ALA A 6 -14.26 0.85 -19.76
N PRO A 7 -14.49 0.30 -18.54
CA PRO A 7 -15.25 1.00 -17.50
C PRO A 7 -14.58 2.29 -17.01
N LEU A 8 -13.25 2.32 -16.99
CA LEU A 8 -12.47 3.45 -16.50
C LEU A 8 -12.58 4.68 -17.41
N ASN A 9 -12.53 4.50 -18.73
CA ASN A 9 -12.71 5.59 -19.69
C ASN A 9 -14.12 6.22 -19.60
N GLN A 10 -15.14 5.42 -19.30
CA GLN A 10 -16.51 5.91 -19.11
C GLN A 10 -16.62 6.83 -17.88
N ILE A 11 -15.89 6.55 -16.80
CA ILE A 11 -15.89 7.36 -15.58
C ILE A 11 -15.40 8.79 -15.86
N PHE A 12 -14.32 8.96 -16.63
CA PHE A 12 -13.79 10.29 -16.96
C PHE A 12 -14.77 11.13 -17.79
N ASN A 13 -15.47 10.50 -18.73
CA ASN A 13 -16.49 11.18 -19.54
C ASN A 13 -17.73 11.57 -18.72
N THR A 14 -18.02 10.82 -17.65
CA THR A 14 -19.21 11.03 -16.82
C THR A 14 -18.95 12.02 -15.68
N ILE A 15 -17.69 12.20 -15.26
CA ILE A 15 -17.30 13.08 -14.15
C ILE A 15 -16.27 14.12 -14.65
N PRO A 16 -16.73 15.22 -15.27
CA PRO A 16 -15.84 16.22 -15.89
C PRO A 16 -14.88 16.94 -14.93
N ALA A 17 -15.16 16.89 -13.62
CA ALA A 17 -14.38 17.54 -12.56
C ALA A 17 -13.81 16.52 -11.56
N LEU A 18 -13.41 15.34 -12.02
CA LEU A 18 -12.82 14.31 -11.15
C LEU A 18 -11.51 14.82 -10.53
N ALA A 19 -11.54 15.09 -9.23
CA ALA A 19 -10.40 15.62 -8.48
C ALA A 19 -9.49 14.54 -7.88
N GLY A 20 -10.01 13.33 -7.64
CA GLY A 20 -9.23 12.25 -7.05
C GLY A 20 -9.85 10.87 -7.16
N ILE A 21 -8.98 9.86 -7.03
CA ILE A 21 -9.32 8.44 -7.09
C ILE A 21 -8.70 7.76 -5.86
N PHE A 22 -9.52 6.96 -5.18
CA PHE A 22 -9.07 6.10 -4.09
C PHE A 22 -9.13 4.64 -4.51
N ILE A 23 -8.02 3.92 -4.35
CA ILE A 23 -7.87 2.52 -4.78
C ILE A 23 -7.56 1.67 -3.55
N PRO A 24 -8.57 1.05 -2.90
CA PRO A 24 -8.41 0.27 -1.68
C PRO A 24 -7.87 -1.15 -1.97
N SER A 25 -6.80 -1.25 -2.74
CA SER A 25 -6.13 -2.53 -3.00
C SER A 25 -4.66 -2.34 -3.42
N SER A 26 -3.88 -3.41 -3.36
CA SER A 26 -2.51 -3.46 -3.88
C SER A 26 -2.37 -3.13 -5.37
N ARG A 27 -3.47 -3.10 -6.14
CA ARG A 27 -3.47 -2.95 -7.60
C ARG A 27 -3.52 -1.50 -8.10
N THR A 28 -3.06 -0.57 -7.28
CA THR A 28 -2.93 0.85 -7.65
C THR A 28 -2.19 1.01 -8.99
N SER A 29 -1.06 0.32 -9.16
CA SER A 29 -0.28 0.29 -10.41
C SER A 29 -1.10 -0.13 -11.64
N ALA A 30 -1.83 -1.24 -11.57
CA ALA A 30 -2.64 -1.72 -12.70
C ALA A 30 -3.74 -0.73 -13.12
N VAL A 31 -4.29 0.01 -12.16
CA VAL A 31 -5.27 1.06 -12.42
C VAL A 31 -4.60 2.26 -13.09
N ILE A 32 -3.41 2.66 -12.64
CA ILE A 32 -2.61 3.73 -13.28
C ILE A 32 -2.21 3.37 -14.70
N ASP A 33 -1.81 2.12 -14.96
CA ASP A 33 -1.45 1.63 -16.29
C ASP A 33 -2.62 1.78 -17.28
N CYS A 34 -3.86 1.63 -16.82
CA CYS A 34 -5.04 1.84 -17.64
C CYS A 34 -5.25 3.32 -18.04
N PHE A 35 -4.69 4.27 -17.28
CA PHE A 35 -4.86 5.71 -17.49
C PHE A 35 -3.71 6.38 -18.25
N GLN A 36 -2.51 5.79 -18.26
CA GLN A 36 -1.35 6.35 -18.96
C GLN A 36 -1.65 6.68 -20.43
N GLU A 37 -2.49 5.88 -21.09
CA GLU A 37 -2.89 6.06 -22.48
C GLU A 37 -3.98 7.13 -22.69
N SER A 38 -4.79 7.47 -21.68
CA SER A 38 -5.92 8.40 -21.83
C SER A 38 -5.51 9.88 -21.71
N GLY A 39 -4.26 10.17 -21.35
CA GLY A 39 -3.69 11.53 -21.31
C GLY A 39 -4.22 12.43 -20.19
N TYR A 40 -5.15 11.95 -19.37
CA TYR A 40 -5.80 12.74 -18.31
C TYR A 40 -4.95 12.71 -17.03
N LYS A 41 -4.39 13.86 -16.63
CA LYS A 41 -3.39 13.96 -15.54
C LYS A 41 -3.81 14.82 -14.33
N ASN A 42 -5.02 15.36 -14.32
CA ASN A 42 -5.47 16.36 -13.34
C ASN A 42 -6.25 15.79 -12.14
N PHE A 43 -5.89 14.62 -11.63
CA PHE A 43 -6.49 14.06 -10.40
C PHE A 43 -5.43 13.50 -9.45
N LYS A 44 -5.76 13.46 -8.16
CA LYS A 44 -4.91 12.87 -7.11
C LYS A 44 -5.26 11.40 -6.91
N ILE A 45 -4.26 10.54 -6.77
CA ILE A 45 -4.47 9.12 -6.50
C ILE A 45 -4.00 8.81 -5.08
N ILE A 46 -4.87 8.14 -4.31
CA ILE A 46 -4.53 7.49 -3.05
C ILE A 46 -4.63 5.99 -3.28
N GLY A 47 -3.52 5.28 -3.07
CA GLY A 47 -3.44 3.83 -3.26
C GLY A 47 -3.23 3.08 -1.95
N PHE A 48 -3.33 1.76 -2.03
CA PHE A 48 -2.96 0.84 -0.94
C PHE A 48 -1.70 0.06 -1.29
N ASP A 49 -1.00 -0.36 -0.24
CA ASP A 49 0.18 -1.23 -0.23
C ASP A 49 1.41 -0.65 -0.94
N ASN A 50 2.58 -0.93 -0.36
CA ASN A 50 3.90 -0.48 -0.81
C ASN A 50 4.56 -1.44 -1.81
N THR A 51 3.80 -2.03 -2.73
CA THR A 51 4.38 -2.89 -3.77
C THR A 51 5.43 -2.13 -4.59
N PRO A 52 6.47 -2.79 -5.15
CA PRO A 52 7.52 -2.12 -5.91
C PRO A 52 7.00 -1.18 -7.02
N GLN A 53 5.94 -1.60 -7.71
CA GLN A 53 5.29 -0.82 -8.75
C GLN A 53 4.54 0.40 -8.17
N ASN A 54 3.81 0.22 -7.07
CA ASN A 54 3.11 1.33 -6.40
C ASN A 54 4.12 2.38 -5.87
N MET A 55 5.22 1.93 -5.27
CA MET A 55 6.30 2.82 -4.81
C MET A 55 6.93 3.60 -5.97
N THR A 56 7.07 2.97 -7.13
CA THR A 56 7.59 3.62 -8.35
C THR A 56 6.66 4.76 -8.77
N TYR A 57 5.35 4.50 -8.84
CA TYR A 57 4.37 5.53 -9.17
C TYR A 57 4.25 6.64 -8.12
N LEU A 58 4.41 6.31 -6.83
CA LEU A 58 4.51 7.29 -5.76
C LEU A 58 5.69 8.22 -5.99
N LYS A 59 6.89 7.69 -6.24
CA LYS A 59 8.11 8.50 -6.49
C LYS A 59 7.98 9.39 -7.72
N GLN A 60 7.38 8.89 -8.79
CA GLN A 60 7.09 9.64 -10.02
C GLN A 60 6.00 10.72 -9.83
N GLY A 61 5.25 10.69 -8.73
CA GLY A 61 4.16 11.63 -8.45
C GLY A 61 2.84 11.30 -9.14
N ALA A 62 2.73 10.12 -9.78
CA ALA A 62 1.48 9.61 -10.31
C ALA A 62 0.53 9.17 -9.18
N VAL A 63 1.09 8.69 -8.06
CA VAL A 63 0.37 8.48 -6.79
C VAL A 63 0.75 9.58 -5.81
N SER A 64 -0.24 10.10 -5.09
CA SER A 64 -0.03 11.13 -4.06
C SER A 64 0.34 10.52 -2.72
N PHE A 65 -0.37 9.47 -2.29
CA PHE A 65 -0.12 8.75 -1.05
C PHE A 65 -0.41 7.25 -1.22
N LEU A 66 0.33 6.41 -0.51
CA LEU A 66 -0.04 5.00 -0.31
C LEU A 66 -0.40 4.76 1.15
N ILE A 67 -1.32 3.84 1.41
CA ILE A 67 -1.64 3.36 2.76
C ILE A 67 -1.03 1.97 2.92
N SER A 68 -0.06 1.84 3.84
CA SER A 68 0.56 0.56 4.18
C SER A 68 -0.09 -0.05 5.42
N GLN A 69 -0.38 -1.34 5.33
CA GLN A 69 -0.97 -2.13 6.39
C GLN A 69 0.07 -2.86 7.23
N LYS A 70 1.37 -2.71 6.94
CA LYS A 70 2.46 -3.36 7.68
C LYS A 70 2.31 -4.90 7.79
N PRO A 71 2.06 -5.63 6.68
CA PRO A 71 1.72 -7.05 6.72
C PRO A 71 2.80 -7.92 7.39
N PHE A 72 4.08 -7.54 7.24
CA PHE A 72 5.18 -8.23 7.91
C PHE A 72 5.05 -8.17 9.44
N GLU A 73 4.85 -6.97 10.00
CA GLU A 73 4.65 -6.78 11.43
C GLU A 73 3.41 -7.52 11.93
N GLN A 74 2.33 -7.59 11.13
CA GLN A 74 1.16 -8.40 11.49
C GLN A 74 1.50 -9.89 11.61
N GLY A 75 2.25 -10.43 10.65
CA GLY A 75 2.72 -11.81 10.67
C GLY A 75 3.62 -12.09 11.87
N TYR A 76 4.57 -11.19 12.15
CA TYR A 76 5.48 -11.31 13.28
C TYR A 76 4.74 -11.33 14.61
N GLU A 77 3.84 -10.35 14.82
CA GLU A 77 3.05 -10.25 16.06
C GLU A 77 2.13 -11.47 16.24
N ALA A 78 1.54 -11.99 15.17
CA ALA A 78 0.73 -13.20 15.23
C ALA A 78 1.51 -14.40 15.80
N ILE A 79 2.74 -14.63 15.30
CA ILE A 79 3.60 -15.71 15.80
C ILE A 79 4.07 -15.45 17.24
N ARG A 80 4.43 -14.20 17.56
CA ARG A 80 4.85 -13.82 18.91
C ARG A 80 3.75 -14.07 19.94
N ILE A 81 2.52 -13.64 19.63
CA ILE A 81 1.35 -13.82 20.49
C ILE A 81 1.00 -15.30 20.65
N MET A 82 1.03 -16.07 19.56
CA MET A 82 0.79 -17.51 19.60
C MET A 82 1.80 -18.23 20.49
N THR A 83 3.08 -17.85 20.39
CA THR A 83 4.15 -18.39 21.24
C THR A 83 3.94 -18.02 22.71
N ASP A 84 3.60 -16.76 23.01
CA ASP A 84 3.33 -16.30 24.37
C ASP A 84 2.14 -17.05 24.99
N PHE A 85 1.11 -17.35 24.21
CA PHE A 85 -0.03 -18.14 24.66
C PHE A 85 0.33 -19.61 24.91
N LEU A 86 0.88 -20.29 23.90
CA LEU A 86 1.10 -21.73 23.96
C LEU A 86 2.25 -22.15 24.88
N ILE A 87 3.31 -21.35 24.94
CA ILE A 87 4.55 -21.71 25.67
C ILE A 87 4.61 -21.04 27.03
N LYS A 88 4.16 -19.78 27.14
CA LYS A 88 4.29 -18.99 28.36
C LYS A 88 2.98 -18.85 29.14
N GLY A 89 1.88 -19.41 28.64
CA GLY A 89 0.56 -19.37 29.28
C GLY A 89 -0.05 -17.96 29.38
N LYS A 90 0.40 -17.01 28.55
CA LYS A 90 -0.13 -15.63 28.56
C LYS A 90 -1.40 -15.56 27.72
N THR A 91 -2.50 -15.13 28.32
CA THR A 91 -3.76 -14.94 27.56
C THR A 91 -3.66 -13.69 26.67
N PRO A 92 -3.92 -13.79 25.35
CA PRO A 92 -3.90 -12.64 24.46
C PRO A 92 -5.12 -11.74 24.67
N ASN A 93 -4.98 -10.46 24.31
CA ASN A 93 -6.11 -9.56 24.22
C ASN A 93 -7.06 -9.99 23.09
N GLU A 94 -8.36 -9.73 23.25
CA GLU A 94 -9.38 -10.04 22.23
C GLU A 94 -9.12 -9.30 20.90
N LYS A 95 -8.58 -8.08 20.98
CA LYS A 95 -8.25 -7.24 19.82
C LYS A 95 -6.84 -6.70 19.95
N ILE A 96 -6.09 -6.77 18.86
CA ILE A 96 -4.75 -6.22 18.72
C ILE A 96 -4.81 -5.19 17.59
N TYR A 97 -4.53 -3.94 17.94
CA TYR A 97 -4.45 -2.85 16.97
C TYR A 97 -3.02 -2.73 16.50
N LEU A 98 -2.84 -2.77 15.18
CA LEU A 98 -1.55 -2.58 14.54
C LEU A 98 -1.56 -1.23 13.81
N PRO A 99 -0.42 -0.52 13.80
CA PRO A 99 -0.34 0.78 13.16
C PRO A 99 -0.52 0.67 11.64
N ILE A 100 -1.13 1.70 11.06
CA ILE A 100 -1.15 1.93 9.62
C ILE A 100 -0.22 3.10 9.30
N ASP A 101 0.44 3.04 8.16
CA ASP A 101 1.34 4.11 7.71
C ASP A 101 0.80 4.79 6.47
N ILE A 102 0.83 6.13 6.48
CA ILE A 102 0.67 6.93 5.26
C ILE A 102 2.05 7.11 4.65
N LEU A 103 2.20 6.62 3.42
CA LEU A 103 3.45 6.67 2.69
C LEU A 103 3.43 7.81 1.67
N ILE A 104 4.49 8.61 1.75
CA ILE A 104 4.85 9.70 0.85
C ILE A 104 6.23 9.43 0.27
N LYS A 105 6.61 10.22 -0.74
CA LYS A 105 7.91 10.05 -1.44
C LYS A 105 9.09 10.06 -0.45
N GLU A 106 8.95 10.84 0.60
CA GLU A 106 9.96 11.14 1.61
C GLU A 106 10.14 9.99 2.61
N ASN A 107 9.10 9.18 2.88
CA ASN A 107 9.17 8.13 3.92
C ASN A 107 9.05 6.69 3.38
N VAL A 108 8.64 6.50 2.12
CA VAL A 108 8.34 5.17 1.56
C VAL A 108 9.52 4.20 1.65
N MET A 109 10.75 4.71 1.57
CA MET A 109 11.97 3.89 1.65
C MET A 109 12.21 3.26 3.02
N TYR A 110 11.56 3.76 4.07
CA TYR A 110 11.74 3.31 5.44
C TYR A 110 10.64 2.34 5.89
N ASN A 111 9.60 2.12 5.07
CA ASN A 111 8.42 1.36 5.50
C ASN A 111 8.74 -0.11 5.84
N ASP A 112 9.67 -0.74 5.12
CA ASP A 112 10.02 -2.15 5.32
C ASP A 112 11.33 -2.36 6.09
N MET A 113 11.81 -1.34 6.83
CA MET A 113 13.07 -1.44 7.57
C MET A 113 13.09 -2.62 8.54
N ASN A 114 11.99 -2.85 9.28
CA ASN A 114 11.89 -3.98 10.21
C ASN A 114 12.05 -5.31 9.46
N GLN A 115 11.30 -5.50 8.37
CA GLN A 115 11.40 -6.69 7.54
C GLN A 115 12.84 -6.91 7.05
N ALA A 116 13.47 -5.85 6.51
CA ALA A 116 14.84 -5.92 6.03
C ALA A 116 15.85 -6.30 7.15
N MET A 117 15.60 -5.87 8.39
CA MET A 117 16.44 -6.26 9.54
C MET A 117 16.34 -7.76 9.80
N TYR A 118 15.12 -8.31 9.86
CA TYR A 118 14.89 -9.73 10.15
C TYR A 118 15.35 -10.64 9.01
N GLU A 119 15.29 -10.17 7.76
CA GLU A 119 15.76 -10.91 6.59
C GLU A 119 17.28 -10.80 6.38
N GLY A 120 17.97 -9.94 7.14
CA GLY A 120 19.40 -9.67 6.94
C GLY A 120 19.72 -8.95 5.63
N THR A 121 18.74 -8.26 5.04
CA THR A 121 18.85 -7.54 3.76
C THR A 121 19.07 -6.04 3.93
N LEU A 122 19.19 -5.56 5.18
CA LEU A 122 19.66 -4.21 5.46
C LEU A 122 21.03 -3.99 4.81
N THR A 123 21.04 -3.23 3.73
CA THR A 123 22.28 -2.72 3.16
C THR A 123 22.67 -1.48 3.96
N ASN A 124 23.88 -1.50 4.51
CA ASN A 124 24.54 -0.28 4.99
C ASN A 124 24.67 0.64 3.77
N LYS A 125 23.80 1.66 3.68
CA LYS A 125 24.03 2.78 2.77
C LYS A 125 25.07 3.71 3.37
#